data_AF-A0A961PAR2-F1
#
_entry.id   AF-A0A961PAR2-F1
#
_cell.length_a   1.000
_cell.length_b   1.000
_cell.length_c   1.000
_cell.angle_alpha   90.00
_cell.angle_beta   90.00
_cell.angle_gamma   90.00
#
_symmetry.space_group_name_H-M   'P 1'
#
loop_
_entity.id
_entity.type
_entity.pdbx_description
1 polymer ?
#
loop_
_entity_poly.entity_id
_entity_poly.type
_entity_poly.pdbx_seq_one_letter_code
_entity_poly.pdbx_strand_id
1 'polypeptide(L)'
;MILYFVLIGFVTGTVGAWFVLQTGAGILLALLAYSFAGALGVVVSAVAFAFAPTLPRPRRRGGLPVHAHPVHARSASRVSPARPR
;
A
#
# COMPACT_ATOMS: atom_id res chain seq x y z
N MET A 1 -1.34 4.73 -4.24
CA MET A 1 -2.31 4.11 -5.17
C MET A 1 -2.42 4.89 -6.48
N ILE A 2 -2.59 6.22 -6.45
CA ILE A 2 -2.75 7.03 -7.68
C ILE A 2 -1.54 6.93 -8.62
N LEU A 3 -0.32 6.88 -8.08
CA LEU A 3 0.91 6.69 -8.84
C LEU A 3 0.91 5.39 -9.68
N TYR A 4 0.27 4.33 -9.18
CA TYR A 4 0.21 3.04 -9.87
C TYR A 4 -0.67 3.14 -11.12
N PHE A 5 -1.81 3.80 -11.01
CA PHE A 5 -2.68 4.09 -12.15
C PHE A 5 -1.99 4.97 -13.19
N VAL A 6 -1.30 6.03 -12.75
CA VAL A 6 -0.53 6.91 -13.64
C VAL A 6 0.56 6.12 -14.38
N LEU A 7 1.28 5.25 -13.68
CA LEU A 7 2.33 4.41 -14.29
C LEU A 7 1.74 3.45 -15.33
N ILE A 8 0.62 2.78 -15.01
CA ILE A 8 -0.03 1.87 -15.96
C ILE A 8 -0.52 2.65 -17.18
N GLY A 9 -1.17 3.79 -17.00
CA GLY A 9 -1.61 4.64 -18.11
C GLY A 9 -0.45 5.07 -19.00
N PHE A 10 0.68 5.48 -18.40
CA PHE A 10 1.88 5.87 -19.15
C PHE A 10 2.45 4.70 -19.97
N VAL A 11 2.63 3.53 -19.35
CA VAL A 11 3.19 2.35 -20.04
C VAL A 11 2.25 1.89 -21.16
N THR A 12 0.96 1.75 -20.88
CA THR A 12 -0.04 1.28 -21.86
C THR A 12 -0.17 2.27 -23.02
N GLY A 13 -0.14 3.57 -22.72
CA GLY A 13 -0.12 4.64 -23.72
C GLY A 13 1.12 4.57 -24.60
N THR A 14 2.31 4.42 -23.99
CA THR A 14 3.59 4.36 -24.73
C THR A 14 3.63 3.18 -25.69
N VAL A 15 3.15 2.01 -25.26
CA VAL A 15 3.05 0.81 -26.10
C VAL A 15 2.10 1.04 -27.27
N GLY A 16 0.93 1.65 -27.02
CA GLY A 16 -0.04 1.98 -28.06
C GLY A 16 0.51 2.97 -29.10
N ALA A 17 1.18 4.02 -28.64
CA ALA A 17 1.81 5.01 -29.51
C ALA A 17 2.90 4.40 -30.39
N TRP A 18 3.74 3.55 -29.80
CA TRP A 18 4.81 2.88 -30.53
C TRP A 18 4.27 1.94 -31.60
N PHE A 19 3.23 1.17 -31.30
CA PHE A 19 2.58 0.31 -32.30
C PHE A 19 2.08 1.11 -33.50
N VAL A 20 1.44 2.26 -33.26
CA VAL A 20 0.94 3.15 -34.32
C VAL A 20 2.09 3.73 -35.15
N LEU A 21 3.18 4.16 -34.51
CA LEU A 21 4.38 4.62 -35.23
C LEU A 21 5.01 3.52 -36.07
N GLN A 22 5.04 2.27 -35.59
CA GLN A 22 5.54 1.12 -36.36
C GLN A 22 4.70 0.85 -37.62
N THR A 23 3.38 1.07 -37.56
CA THR A 23 2.51 0.94 -38.73
C THR A 23 2.66 2.07 -39.76
N GLY A 24 3.57 3.03 -39.51
CA GLY A 24 3.81 4.17 -40.41
C GLY A 24 2.73 5.26 -40.34
N ALA A 25 1.86 5.20 -39.34
CA ALA A 25 0.85 6.22 -39.14
C ALA A 25 1.45 7.52 -38.59
N GLY A 26 0.80 8.64 -38.90
CA GLY A 26 1.28 9.97 -38.53
C GLY A 26 1.29 10.24 -37.02
N ILE A 27 2.07 11.24 -36.62
CA ILE A 27 2.30 11.64 -35.21
C ILE A 27 0.98 11.95 -34.48
N LEU A 28 0.01 12.56 -35.15
CA LEU A 28 -1.31 12.85 -34.57
C LEU A 28 -2.05 11.56 -34.17
N LEU A 29 -1.96 10.52 -35.00
CA LEU A 29 -2.58 9.22 -34.72
C LEU A 29 -1.87 8.53 -33.56
N ALA A 30 -0.54 8.66 -33.48
CA ALA A 30 0.25 8.11 -32.38
C ALA A 30 -0.09 8.78 -31.03
N LEU A 31 -0.29 10.10 -31.00
CA LEU A 31 -0.73 10.82 -29.80
C LEU A 31 -2.16 10.44 -29.38
N LEU A 32 -3.05 10.23 -30.34
CA LEU A 32 -4.41 9.75 -30.07
C LEU A 32 -4.36 8.35 -29.46
N ALA A 33 -3.59 7.44 -30.06
CA ALA A 33 -3.40 6.08 -29.57
C ALA A 33 -2.73 6.05 -28.20
N TYR A 34 -1.77 6.94 -27.94
CA TYR A 34 -1.15 7.10 -26.63
C TYR A 34 -2.21 7.40 -25.56
N SER A 35 -3.02 8.44 -25.77
CA SER A 35 -4.04 8.83 -24.80
C SER A 35 -5.12 7.77 -24.64
N PHE A 36 -5.56 7.15 -25.73
CA PHE A 36 -6.62 6.16 -25.71
C PHE A 36 -6.18 4.86 -25.02
N ALA A 37 -5.01 4.32 -25.40
CA ALA A 37 -4.45 3.13 -24.77
C ALA A 37 -4.10 3.38 -23.30
N GLY A 38 -3.59 4.56 -22.96
CA GLY A 38 -3.32 4.96 -21.59
C GLY A 38 -4.60 5.02 -20.75
N ALA A 39 -5.65 5.67 -21.24
CA ALA A 39 -6.94 5.74 -20.56
C ALA A 39 -7.57 4.36 -20.36
N LEU A 40 -7.55 3.51 -21.39
CA LEU A 40 -7.99 2.11 -21.30
C LEU A 40 -7.24 1.33 -20.23
N GLY A 41 -5.90 1.44 -20.20
CA GLY A 41 -5.08 0.78 -19.19
C GLY A 41 -5.44 1.19 -17.76
N VAL A 42 -5.72 2.47 -17.54
CA VAL A 42 -6.17 2.98 -16.23
C VAL A 42 -7.56 2.45 -15.89
N VAL A 43 -8.52 2.48 -16.81
CA VAL A 43 -9.89 1.99 -16.59
C VAL A 43 -9.89 0.50 -16.27
N VAL A 44 -9.18 -0.33 -17.05
CA VAL A 44 -9.05 -1.77 -16.80
C VAL A 44 -8.44 -2.03 -15.44
N SER A 45 -7.40 -1.28 -15.07
CA SER A 45 -6.79 -1.40 -13.74
C SER A 45 -7.75 -1.01 -12.62
N ALA A 46 -8.54 0.05 -12.82
CA ALA A 46 -9.50 0.51 -11.82
C ALA A 46 -10.61 -0.51 -11.62
N VAL A 47 -11.11 -1.09 -12.71
CA VAL A 47 -12.07 -2.20 -12.71
C VAL A 47 -11.47 -3.40 -11.99
N ALA A 48 -10.25 -3.81 -12.32
CA ALA A 48 -9.58 -4.92 -11.66
C ALA A 48 -9.42 -4.71 -10.14
N PHE A 49 -9.11 -3.48 -9.72
CA PHE A 49 -9.06 -3.13 -8.29
C PHE A 49 -10.45 -3.09 -7.63
N ALA A 50 -11.48 -2.63 -8.34
CA ALA A 50 -12.84 -2.57 -7.84
C ALA A 50 -13.45 -3.97 -7.64
N PHE A 51 -13.12 -4.90 -8.54
CA PHE A 51 -13.57 -6.29 -8.48
C PHE A 51 -12.56 -7.24 -7.84
N ALA A 52 -11.41 -6.74 -7.37
CA ALA A 52 -10.45 -7.55 -6.64
C ALA A 52 -11.17 -8.11 -5.41
N PRO A 53 -11.30 -9.45 -5.27
CA PRO A 53 -11.93 -10.02 -4.11
C PRO A 53 -11.19 -9.48 -2.90
N THR A 54 -11.93 -8.80 -2.03
CA THR A 54 -11.42 -8.35 -0.74
C THR A 54 -11.11 -9.60 0.04
N LEU A 55 -9.89 -10.12 -0.13
CA LEU A 55 -9.34 -11.14 0.75
C LEU A 55 -9.61 -10.63 2.16
N PRO A 56 -10.39 -11.34 2.97
CA PRO A 56 -10.72 -10.89 4.31
C PRO A 56 -9.39 -10.63 4.98
N ARG A 57 -9.12 -9.34 5.25
CA ARG A 57 -7.95 -8.91 6.02
C ARG A 57 -7.90 -9.88 7.20
N PRO A 58 -6.80 -10.62 7.42
CA PRO A 58 -6.68 -11.45 8.60
C PRO A 58 -6.92 -10.52 9.78
N ARG A 59 -8.11 -10.66 10.36
CA ARG A 59 -8.60 -9.86 11.46
C ARG A 59 -7.64 -10.25 12.58
N ARG A 60 -6.67 -9.39 12.91
CA ARG A 60 -5.92 -9.51 14.17
C ARG A 60 -6.94 -9.34 15.31
N ARG A 61 -7.66 -10.41 15.62
CA ARG A 61 -8.58 -10.58 16.74
C ARG A 61 -8.17 -11.88 17.41
N GLY A 62 -7.33 -11.75 18.43
CA GLY A 62 -6.78 -12.81 19.25
C GLY A 62 -5.41 -12.35 19.75
N GLY A 63 -5.25 -11.68 20.89
CA GLY A 63 -6.18 -11.50 22.00
C GLY A 63 -5.80 -10.27 22.82
N LEU A 64 -6.73 -9.91 23.70
CA LEU A 64 -6.67 -8.84 24.69
C LEU A 64 -5.57 -9.06 25.75
N PRO A 65 -5.29 -8.03 26.59
CA PRO A 65 -4.00 -7.77 27.22
C PRO A 65 -3.83 -8.53 28.53
N VAL A 66 -2.73 -9.26 28.69
CA VAL A 66 -2.35 -9.88 29.97
C VAL A 66 -0.84 -9.76 30.13
N HIS A 67 -0.44 -8.69 30.81
CA HIS A 67 0.66 -8.58 31.77
C HIS A 67 0.74 -7.08 32.08
N ALA A 68 -0.20 -6.57 32.88
CA ALA A 68 -0.05 -6.63 34.34
C ALA A 68 1.39 -6.23 34.70
N HIS A 69 1.60 -4.92 34.69
CA HIS A 69 2.59 -4.20 35.46
C HIS A 69 2.83 -4.90 36.82
N PRO A 70 3.97 -5.57 37.07
CA PRO A 70 4.47 -5.65 38.42
C PRO A 70 5.12 -4.32 38.68
N VAL A 71 4.39 -3.48 39.42
CA VAL A 71 4.98 -2.45 40.26
C VAL A 71 6.16 -3.09 40.98
N HIS A 72 7.38 -2.84 40.50
CA HIS A 72 8.58 -3.02 41.31
C HIS A 72 8.53 -1.92 42.37
N ALA A 73 7.70 -2.18 43.38
CA ALA A 73 7.87 -1.66 44.71
C ALA A 73 9.22 -2.19 45.19
N ARG A 74 10.29 -1.50 44.80
CA ARG A 74 11.58 -1.66 45.44
C ARG A 74 11.47 -0.93 46.77
N SER A 75 10.91 -1.68 47.71
CA SER A 75 10.86 -1.38 49.12
C SER A 75 12.17 -0.76 49.58
N ALA A 76 12.03 0.47 50.08
CA ALA A 76 12.63 0.92 51.32
C ALA A 76 14.02 0.34 51.64
N SER A 77 15.06 1.03 51.19
CA SER A 77 16.30 1.13 51.95
C SER A 77 16.02 1.91 53.26
N ARG A 78 15.37 1.24 54.22
CA ARG A 78 15.40 1.60 55.65
C ARG A 78 15.85 0.36 56.40
N VAL A 79 17.16 0.13 56.40
CA VAL A 79 17.83 -0.77 57.34
C VAL A 79 18.54 0.12 58.36
N SER A 80 17.83 0.37 59.46
CA SER A 80 18.33 0.69 60.81
C SER A 80 17.06 0.82 61.66
N PRO A 81 16.86 0.07 62.77
CA PRO A 81 17.84 -0.07 63.85
C PRO A 81 17.90 -1.48 64.49
N ALA A 82 19.00 -1.80 65.18
CA ALA A 82 18.98 -2.78 66.27
C ALA A 82 20.08 -2.45 67.29
N ARG A 83 19.66 -1.85 68.41
CA ARG A 83 20.41 -1.76 69.67
C ARG A 83 19.72 -2.72 70.65
N PRO A 84 20.44 -3.73 71.16
CA PRO A 84 20.52 -3.97 72.61
C PRO A 84 21.94 -4.45 72.99
N ARG A 85 22.58 -4.15 74.12
CA ARG A 85 22.26 -3.66 75.46
C ARG A 85 23.46 -2.83 75.93
#